data_AF-A0A402SXT4-F1
#
_entry.id   AF-A0A402SXT4-F1
#
_cell.length_a   1.000
_cell.length_b   1.000
_cell.length_c   1.000
_cell.angle_alpha   90.00
_cell.angle_beta   90.00
_cell.angle_gamma   90.00
#
_symmetry.space_group_name_H-M   'P 1'
#
loop_
_entity.id
_entity.type
_entity.pdbx_description
1 polymer ?
#
loop_
_entity_poly.entity_id
_entity_poly.type
_entity_poly.pdbx_seq_one_letter_code
_entity_poly.pdbx_strand_id
1 'polypeptide(L)'
;LPLRYDAQTIMTGIVGRSKTADLIDCSASPAQHNGKNLFLIASALARPFGVDVVDAGAPAAAVIEAQPEHGETVVDCLNRLLGQAQALAYDDERGRLVLGRPGSMKAATALVLGENILSCDTERSVRERFSSYLVTGQRPGTDDDFGEATIAAIRQSTGDAGVTRYRPHTIQQSGTATTDSCKSRCEFEARQRAAKTLETTYTVQGWRQGNGELWKPNQAVVVYDPLNGFDNETLVIAEVTYSQDNNGTLTEIRVGPADA
;
A
#
# COMPACT_ATOMS: atom_id res chain seq x y z
N LEU A 1 12.68 -14.18 25.22
CA LEU A 1 12.84 -15.01 24.01
C LEU A 1 11.77 -16.09 24.04
N PRO A 2 10.92 -16.23 23.00
CA PRO A 2 10.00 -17.36 22.92
C PRO A 2 10.80 -18.68 22.93
N LEU A 3 10.51 -19.51 23.94
CA LEU A 3 11.13 -20.80 24.19
C LEU A 3 10.05 -21.87 24.07
N ARG A 4 10.26 -22.85 23.19
CA ARG A 4 9.40 -24.03 23.03
C ARG A 4 10.28 -25.26 23.23
N TYR A 5 9.83 -26.23 24.01
CA TYR A 5 10.58 -27.47 24.19
C TYR A 5 9.65 -28.66 24.36
N ASP A 6 10.10 -29.83 23.95
CA ASP A 6 9.52 -31.12 24.30
C ASP A 6 10.59 -32.03 24.93
N ALA A 7 10.30 -33.31 25.12
CA ALA A 7 11.22 -34.26 25.76
C ALA A 7 12.53 -34.50 24.98
N GLN A 8 12.60 -34.10 23.70
CA GLN A 8 13.70 -34.39 22.80
C GLN A 8 14.28 -33.16 22.09
N THR A 9 13.57 -32.04 22.10
CA THR A 9 13.92 -30.85 21.34
C THR A 9 13.72 -29.56 22.12
N ILE A 10 14.61 -28.60 21.90
CA ILE A 10 14.50 -27.24 22.40
C ILE A 10 14.58 -26.29 21.20
N MET A 11 13.55 -25.48 21.02
CA MET A 11 13.45 -24.45 20.00
C MET A 11 13.43 -23.07 20.63
N THR A 12 14.28 -22.19 20.12
CA THR A 12 14.33 -20.78 20.50
C THR A 12 14.17 -19.92 19.26
N GLY A 13 13.45 -18.81 19.38
CA GLY A 13 13.24 -17.88 18.28
C GLY A 13 13.38 -16.42 18.73
N ILE A 14 13.75 -15.56 17.80
CA ILE A 14 13.70 -14.11 17.96
C ILE A 14 12.78 -13.58 16.87
N VAL A 15 11.82 -12.74 17.24
CA VAL A 15 10.95 -12.02 16.31
C VAL A 15 11.05 -10.55 16.67
N GLY A 16 11.21 -9.70 15.66
CA GLY A 16 11.31 -8.26 15.81
C GLY A 16 10.72 -7.56 14.58
N ARG A 17 10.45 -6.27 14.73
CA ARG A 17 10.05 -5.38 13.64
C ARG A 17 11.08 -4.25 13.51
N SER A 18 11.00 -3.52 12.40
CA SER A 18 11.76 -2.29 12.20
C SER A 18 11.45 -1.24 13.27
N LYS A 19 12.31 -0.22 13.41
CA LYS A 19 12.11 0.88 14.38
C LYS A 19 10.82 1.66 14.13
N THR A 20 10.35 1.66 12.88
CA THR A 20 9.06 2.27 12.49
C THR A 20 7.85 1.58 13.13
N ALA A 21 8.00 0.41 13.75
CA ALA A 21 6.94 -0.27 14.49
C ALA A 21 6.34 0.60 15.61
N ASP A 22 7.15 1.46 16.23
CA ASP A 22 6.67 2.36 17.28
C ASP A 22 5.65 3.37 16.71
N LEU A 23 5.81 3.78 15.45
CA LEU A 23 4.85 4.66 14.75
C LEU A 23 3.52 3.95 14.44
N ILE A 24 3.56 2.62 14.33
CA ILE A 24 2.36 1.80 14.07
C ILE A 24 1.59 1.59 15.37
N ASP A 25 2.30 1.29 16.46
CA ASP A 25 1.68 0.89 17.72
C ASP A 25 1.26 2.09 18.59
N CYS A 26 1.97 3.22 18.49
CA CYS A 26 1.78 4.35 19.40
C CYS A 26 0.91 5.47 18.82
N SER A 27 0.16 6.13 19.71
CA SER A 27 -0.64 7.29 19.37
C SER A 27 0.20 8.51 19.02
N ALA A 28 -0.28 9.29 18.05
CA ALA A 28 0.32 10.57 17.69
C ALA A 28 0.13 11.61 18.80
N SER A 29 1.14 12.44 19.03
CA SER A 29 1.01 13.58 19.93
C SER A 29 -0.02 14.56 19.36
N PRO A 30 -0.94 15.12 20.19
CA PRO A 30 -1.95 16.08 19.74
C PRO A 30 -1.30 17.44 19.47
N ALA A 31 -0.59 17.54 18.35
CA ALA A 31 0.05 18.76 17.90
C ALA A 31 -0.54 19.14 16.54
N GLN A 32 -1.07 20.36 16.44
CA GLN A 32 -1.52 20.89 15.17
C GLN A 32 -0.31 21.24 14.32
N HIS A 33 -0.31 20.77 13.08
CA HIS A 33 0.72 21.04 12.11
C HIS A 33 0.08 21.76 10.92
N ASN A 34 0.08 23.09 10.99
CA ASN A 34 -0.38 23.95 9.90
C ASN A 34 0.82 24.47 9.09
N GLY A 35 0.69 24.62 7.78
CA GLY A 35 1.75 25.23 6.96
C GLY A 35 2.92 24.30 6.58
N LYS A 36 2.90 23.02 6.97
CA LYS A 36 4.08 22.13 6.83
C LYS A 36 3.98 21.22 5.61
N ASN A 37 5.12 20.95 4.99
CA ASN A 37 5.26 19.89 3.98
C ASN A 37 5.11 18.51 4.66
N LEU A 38 4.61 17.51 3.93
CA LEU A 38 4.46 16.12 4.38
C LEU A 38 5.72 15.60 5.07
N PHE A 39 6.90 15.86 4.49
CA PHE A 39 8.19 15.49 5.08
C PHE A 39 8.41 16.09 6.48
N LEU A 40 8.05 17.37 6.68
CA LEU A 40 8.21 18.06 7.96
C LEU A 40 7.20 17.57 9.00
N ILE A 41 5.99 17.22 8.56
CA ILE A 41 4.95 16.64 9.42
C ILE A 41 5.39 15.24 9.88
N ALA A 42 5.78 14.37 8.95
CA ALA A 42 6.29 13.05 9.25
C ALA A 42 7.51 13.10 10.17
N SER A 43 8.44 14.03 9.92
CA SER A 43 9.60 14.26 10.80
C SER A 43 9.22 14.71 12.20
N ALA A 44 8.19 15.56 12.33
CA ALA A 44 7.71 16.01 13.63
C ALA A 44 7.04 14.88 14.42
N LEU A 45 6.27 14.03 13.73
CA LEU A 45 5.60 12.87 14.31
C LEU A 45 6.57 11.73 14.68
N ALA A 46 7.64 11.55 13.89
CA ALA A 46 8.64 10.50 14.10
C ALA A 46 9.72 10.85 15.14
N ARG A 47 9.97 12.15 15.36
CA ARG A 47 11.00 12.65 16.29
C ARG A 47 10.89 12.09 17.73
N PRO A 48 9.71 12.00 18.37
CA PRO A 48 9.58 11.44 19.71
C PRO A 48 10.04 9.98 19.82
N PHE A 49 9.97 9.24 18.71
CA PHE A 49 10.34 7.82 18.62
C PHE A 49 11.80 7.62 18.16
N GLY A 50 12.54 8.69 17.89
CA GLY A 50 13.93 8.59 17.41
C GLY A 50 14.06 7.97 16.02
N VAL A 51 13.00 8.06 15.20
CA VAL A 51 12.98 7.58 13.82
C VAL A 51 13.27 8.75 12.87
N ASP A 52 14.32 8.61 12.06
CA ASP A 52 14.64 9.59 11.02
C ASP A 52 13.70 9.42 9.82
N VAL A 53 13.40 10.52 9.14
CA VAL A 53 12.59 10.53 7.91
C VAL A 53 13.46 10.90 6.72
N VAL A 54 13.30 10.19 5.61
CA VAL A 54 14.01 10.40 4.34
C VAL A 54 13.01 10.67 3.24
N ASP A 55 13.24 11.72 2.46
CA ASP A 55 12.48 11.98 1.24
C ASP A 55 13.21 11.31 0.05
N ALA A 56 12.56 10.31 -0.55
CA ALA A 56 13.01 9.57 -1.72
C ALA A 56 12.22 9.96 -2.99
N GLY A 57 11.74 11.20 -3.06
CA GLY A 57 10.99 11.72 -4.21
C GLY A 57 9.48 11.69 -4.00
N ALA A 58 9.03 11.92 -2.76
CA ALA A 58 7.62 12.14 -2.49
C ALA A 58 7.13 13.37 -3.29
N PRO A 59 5.88 13.36 -3.81
CA PRO A 59 5.27 14.56 -4.36
C PRO A 59 5.39 15.71 -3.36
N ALA A 60 5.84 16.87 -3.83
CA ALA A 60 5.78 18.11 -3.06
C ALA A 60 4.31 18.53 -2.94
N ALA A 61 3.56 17.86 -2.06
CA ALA A 61 2.19 18.23 -1.77
C ALA A 61 2.20 19.61 -1.08
N ALA A 62 1.35 20.50 -1.58
CA ALA A 62 1.12 21.80 -0.96
C ALA A 62 0.69 21.58 0.49
N VAL A 63 1.21 22.46 1.36
CA VAL A 63 0.79 22.70 2.75
C VAL A 63 -0.42 21.89 3.16
N ILE A 64 -0.18 20.81 3.91
CA ILE A 64 -1.25 19.99 4.46
C ILE A 64 -1.45 20.41 5.90
N GLU A 65 -2.69 20.73 6.25
CA GLU A 65 -3.05 20.87 7.65
C GLU A 65 -3.27 19.48 8.25
N ALA A 66 -2.37 19.09 9.15
CA ALA A 66 -2.46 17.83 9.87
C ALA A 66 -2.77 18.11 11.34
N GLN A 67 -3.96 17.69 11.76
CA GLN A 67 -4.30 17.56 13.17
C GLN A 67 -4.55 16.07 13.42
N PRO A 68 -3.70 15.41 14.23
CA PRO A 68 -3.99 14.06 14.68
C PRO A 68 -5.27 14.04 15.51
N GLU A 69 -6.15 13.07 15.25
CA GLU A 69 -7.35 12.86 16.06
C GLU A 69 -7.00 12.28 17.44
N HIS A 70 -7.91 12.39 18.39
CA HIS A 70 -7.64 11.93 19.76
C HIS A 70 -7.51 10.40 19.80
N GLY A 71 -6.31 9.91 20.11
CA GLY A 71 -6.01 8.47 20.16
C GLY A 71 -5.66 7.84 18.80
N GLU A 72 -5.59 8.63 17.72
CA GLU A 72 -5.14 8.17 16.41
C GLU A 72 -3.67 7.73 16.47
N THR A 73 -3.33 6.61 15.83
CA THR A 73 -1.93 6.16 15.72
C THR A 73 -1.15 7.07 14.78
N VAL A 74 0.18 7.11 14.92
CA VAL A 74 1.00 7.90 13.98
C VAL A 74 0.84 7.37 12.56
N VAL A 75 0.73 6.05 12.37
CA VAL A 75 0.53 5.43 11.06
C VAL A 75 -0.82 5.78 10.44
N ASP A 76 -1.90 5.84 11.20
CA ASP A 76 -3.23 6.20 10.68
C ASP A 76 -3.24 7.66 10.21
N CYS A 77 -2.67 8.55 11.03
CA CYS A 77 -2.52 9.96 10.70
C CYS A 77 -1.68 10.13 9.43
N LEU A 78 -0.54 9.44 9.33
CA LEU A 78 0.31 9.46 8.15
C LEU A 78 -0.41 8.90 6.93
N ASN A 79 -1.11 7.76 7.02
CA ASN A 79 -1.84 7.15 5.92
C ASN A 79 -2.89 8.08 5.34
N ARG A 80 -3.60 8.84 6.18
CA ARG A 80 -4.55 9.86 5.74
C ARG A 80 -3.87 10.96 4.93
N LEU A 81 -2.72 11.45 5.39
CA LEU A 81 -1.95 12.49 4.69
C LEU A 81 -1.31 11.96 3.38
N LEU A 82 -0.79 10.74 3.41
CA LEU A 82 -0.20 10.05 2.25
C LEU A 82 -1.25 9.84 1.15
N GLY A 83 -2.47 9.47 1.52
CA GLY A 83 -3.59 9.34 0.59
C GLY A 83 -3.97 10.66 -0.11
N GLN A 84 -3.88 11.79 0.60
CA GLN A 84 -4.11 13.12 0.02
C GLN A 84 -2.95 13.55 -0.89
N ALA A 85 -1.72 13.26 -0.49
CA ALA A 85 -0.51 13.61 -1.21
C ALA A 85 -0.17 12.65 -2.37
N GLN A 86 -0.86 11.50 -2.48
CA GLN A 86 -0.51 10.38 -3.38
C GLN A 86 0.95 9.93 -3.21
N ALA A 87 1.39 9.82 -1.96
CA ALA A 87 2.73 9.40 -1.58
C ALA A 87 2.70 8.01 -0.91
N LEU A 88 3.82 7.30 -0.97
CA LEU A 88 4.02 6.02 -0.29
C LEU A 88 4.99 6.22 0.88
N ALA A 89 4.71 5.58 2.02
CA ALA A 89 5.65 5.49 3.12
C ALA A 89 6.06 4.03 3.35
N TYR A 90 7.34 3.79 3.55
CA TYR A 90 7.93 2.49 3.84
C TYR A 90 9.18 2.67 4.71
N ASP A 91 9.75 1.60 5.27
CA ASP A 91 10.99 1.67 6.03
C ASP A 91 12.21 1.22 5.23
N ASP A 92 13.40 1.63 5.67
CA ASP A 92 14.67 1.18 5.12
C ASP A 92 15.42 0.21 6.04
N GLU A 93 16.53 -0.34 5.53
CA GLU A 93 17.43 -1.26 6.25
C GLU A 93 17.96 -0.71 7.60
N ARG A 94 17.86 0.61 7.84
CA ARG A 94 18.33 1.29 9.04
C ARG A 94 17.18 1.61 10.01
N GLY A 95 15.94 1.27 9.64
CA GLY A 95 14.72 1.57 10.38
C GLY A 95 14.30 3.03 10.31
N ARG A 96 14.58 3.71 9.20
CA ARG A 96 14.14 5.09 8.93
C ARG A 96 12.85 5.05 8.11
N LEU A 97 11.99 6.05 8.30
CA LEU A 97 10.77 6.23 7.51
C LEU A 97 11.12 6.90 6.18
N VAL A 98 10.87 6.22 5.07
CA VAL A 98 11.11 6.72 3.72
C VAL A 98 9.79 7.11 3.08
N LEU A 99 9.72 8.34 2.55
CA LEU A 99 8.59 8.85 1.78
C LEU A 99 8.95 8.84 0.30
N GLY A 100 8.12 8.27 -0.56
CA GLY A 100 8.41 8.18 -1.99
C GLY A 100 7.18 7.92 -2.84
N ARG A 101 7.41 7.39 -4.05
CA ARG A 101 6.36 6.96 -4.98
C ARG A 101 6.50 5.47 -5.29
N PRO A 102 5.38 4.78 -5.55
CA PRO A 102 5.40 3.40 -6.07
C PRO A 102 6.25 3.27 -7.34
N GLY A 103 7.11 2.27 -7.39
CA GLY A 103 7.92 1.93 -8.57
C GLY A 103 8.98 2.98 -8.95
N SER A 104 9.42 3.80 -8.00
CA SER A 104 10.44 4.84 -8.25
C SER A 104 11.84 4.26 -8.49
N MET A 105 12.14 3.09 -7.94
CA MET A 105 13.38 2.35 -8.19
C MET A 105 13.17 1.30 -9.28
N LYS A 106 14.22 0.90 -10.01
CA LYS A 106 14.16 -0.21 -10.97
C LYS A 106 14.94 -1.39 -10.44
N ALA A 107 14.37 -2.59 -10.56
CA ALA A 107 15.11 -3.83 -10.36
C ALA A 107 16.10 -4.02 -11.52
N ALA A 108 17.29 -4.51 -11.20
CA ALA A 108 18.33 -4.81 -12.19
C ALA A 108 18.08 -6.14 -12.91
N THR A 109 17.32 -7.04 -12.30
CA THR A 109 17.02 -8.37 -12.82
C THR A 109 15.53 -8.51 -13.10
N ALA A 110 15.18 -8.99 -14.29
CA ALA A 110 13.80 -9.31 -14.66
C ALA A 110 13.39 -10.68 -14.06
N LEU A 111 12.10 -10.90 -13.85
CA LEU A 111 11.55 -12.20 -13.47
C LEU A 111 11.07 -12.91 -14.73
N VAL A 112 11.67 -14.05 -15.05
CA VAL A 112 11.46 -14.78 -16.31
C VAL A 112 11.14 -16.25 -15.99
N LEU A 113 9.94 -16.69 -16.41
CA LEU A 113 9.52 -18.08 -16.26
C LEU A 113 10.43 -18.99 -17.08
N GLY A 114 10.98 -20.02 -16.42
CA GLY A 114 11.90 -20.99 -17.03
C GLY A 114 13.38 -20.63 -16.89
N GLU A 115 13.71 -19.45 -16.34
CA GLU A 115 15.09 -19.07 -16.03
C GLU A 115 15.33 -18.89 -14.53
N ASN A 116 14.84 -17.80 -13.94
CA ASN A 116 15.11 -17.45 -12.54
C ASN A 116 13.92 -17.64 -11.60
N ILE A 117 12.71 -17.81 -12.13
CA ILE A 117 11.52 -18.13 -11.35
C ILE A 117 11.55 -19.63 -11.01
N LEU A 118 11.60 -19.96 -9.73
CA LEU A 118 11.51 -21.34 -9.22
C LEU A 118 10.07 -21.81 -9.09
N SER A 119 9.21 -20.96 -8.54
CA SER A 119 7.78 -21.21 -8.39
C SER A 119 7.00 -19.91 -8.44
N CYS A 120 5.71 -20.03 -8.74
CA CYS A 120 4.76 -18.93 -8.76
C CYS A 120 3.52 -19.34 -7.97
N ASP A 121 3.03 -18.44 -7.12
CA ASP A 121 1.76 -18.54 -6.42
C ASP A 121 0.91 -17.30 -6.74
N THR A 122 -0.34 -17.52 -7.14
CA THR A 122 -1.30 -16.44 -7.38
C THR A 122 -2.70 -16.89 -7.02
N GLU A 123 -3.43 -16.07 -6.26
CA GLU A 123 -4.81 -16.36 -5.88
C GLU A 123 -5.79 -16.09 -7.04
N ARG A 124 -5.45 -15.13 -7.93
CA ARG A 124 -6.32 -14.59 -9.00
C ARG A 124 -7.77 -14.40 -8.55
N SER A 125 -7.94 -13.90 -7.32
CA SER A 125 -9.25 -13.84 -6.66
C SER A 125 -10.07 -12.66 -7.18
N VAL A 126 -11.24 -12.96 -7.73
CA VAL A 126 -12.28 -11.95 -8.07
C VAL A 126 -13.31 -11.79 -6.95
N ARG A 127 -13.06 -12.36 -5.76
CA ARG A 127 -13.97 -12.29 -4.60
C ARG A 127 -14.33 -10.84 -4.28
N GLU A 128 -13.33 -9.98 -4.30
CA GLU A 128 -13.42 -8.55 -3.99
C GLU A 128 -13.68 -7.66 -5.22
N ARG A 129 -13.86 -8.23 -6.42
CA ARG A 129 -14.26 -7.48 -7.62
C ARG A 129 -15.78 -7.46 -7.80
N PHE A 130 -16.29 -6.29 -8.17
CA PHE A 130 -17.71 -5.97 -8.26
C PHE A 130 -18.03 -5.41 -9.64
N SER A 131 -19.25 -5.61 -10.13
CA SER A 131 -19.64 -5.10 -11.46
C SER A 131 -19.84 -3.59 -11.47
N SER A 132 -20.25 -3.03 -10.33
CA SER A 132 -20.46 -1.59 -10.17
C SER A 132 -20.08 -1.15 -8.76
N TYR A 133 -19.37 -0.03 -8.70
CA TYR A 133 -18.96 0.65 -7.48
C TYR A 133 -19.75 1.93 -7.35
N LEU A 134 -20.64 2.01 -6.37
CA LEU A 134 -21.48 3.17 -6.09
C LEU A 134 -20.92 3.91 -4.86
N VAL A 135 -20.42 5.13 -5.02
CA VAL A 135 -20.07 5.99 -3.88
C VAL A 135 -21.23 6.92 -3.59
N THR A 136 -21.66 6.96 -2.33
CA THR A 136 -22.68 7.87 -1.81
C THR A 136 -22.04 8.88 -0.85
N GLY A 137 -22.39 10.15 -0.99
CA GLY A 137 -21.88 11.21 -0.15
C GLY A 137 -22.98 12.16 0.32
N GLN A 138 -22.77 12.79 1.46
CA GLN A 138 -23.63 13.85 1.99
C GLN A 138 -22.90 15.19 1.87
N ARG A 139 -23.65 16.24 1.51
CA ARG A 139 -23.16 17.63 1.55
C ARG A 139 -23.80 18.34 2.76
N PRO A 140 -23.10 19.29 3.41
CA PRO A 140 -23.75 20.19 4.38
C PRO A 140 -24.88 20.95 3.69
N GLY A 141 -26.06 20.99 4.30
CA GLY A 141 -27.21 21.75 3.78
C GLY A 141 -26.97 23.25 3.92
N THR A 142 -27.37 24.03 2.92
CA THR A 142 -27.40 25.50 2.95
C THR A 142 -28.82 26.00 3.18
N ASP A 143 -28.99 27.17 3.80
CA ASP A 143 -30.29 27.78 4.16
C ASP A 143 -31.22 28.06 2.95
N ASP A 144 -30.71 27.97 1.71
CA ASP A 144 -31.48 28.09 0.47
C ASP A 144 -32.10 26.76 -0.02
N ASP A 145 -31.80 25.61 0.61
CA ASP A 145 -32.27 24.29 0.16
C ASP A 145 -33.62 23.91 0.81
N PHE A 146 -34.74 24.34 0.22
CA PHE A 146 -36.08 23.85 0.57
C PHE A 146 -36.43 22.54 -0.17
N GLY A 147 -36.74 21.48 0.59
CA GLY A 147 -37.39 20.25 0.07
C GLY A 147 -36.46 19.21 -0.57
N GLU A 148 -37.06 18.07 -0.94
CA GLU A 148 -36.55 16.74 -1.40
C GLU A 148 -35.19 16.69 -2.16
N ALA A 149 -34.75 17.80 -2.75
CA ALA A 149 -33.42 17.99 -3.34
C ALA A 149 -32.27 18.01 -2.32
N THR A 150 -32.52 18.31 -1.04
CA THR A 150 -31.51 18.21 0.05
C THR A 150 -31.09 16.76 0.34
N ILE A 151 -31.88 15.78 -0.14
CA ILE A 151 -31.62 14.33 -0.02
C ILE A 151 -31.12 13.74 -1.35
N ALA A 152 -30.66 14.57 -2.28
CA ALA A 152 -29.83 14.09 -3.38
C ALA A 152 -28.44 13.75 -2.82
N ALA A 153 -28.34 12.64 -2.09
CA ALA A 153 -27.07 12.01 -1.77
C ALA A 153 -26.29 11.94 -3.09
N ILE A 154 -25.13 12.60 -3.12
CA ILE A 154 -24.28 12.59 -4.31
C ILE A 154 -23.95 11.12 -4.56
N ARG A 155 -24.42 10.61 -5.70
CA ARG A 155 -24.27 9.22 -6.12
C ARG A 155 -23.45 9.22 -7.39
N GLN A 156 -22.31 8.55 -7.34
CA GLN A 156 -21.50 8.28 -8.54
C GLN A 156 -21.29 6.79 -8.64
N SER A 157 -21.34 6.27 -9.86
CA SER A 157 -21.08 4.86 -10.13
C SER A 157 -20.00 4.68 -11.18
N THR A 158 -19.17 3.66 -10.99
CA THR A 158 -18.19 3.21 -11.99
C THR A 158 -18.34 1.70 -12.17
N GLY A 159 -18.40 1.27 -13.42
CA GLY A 159 -18.47 -0.15 -13.76
C GLY A 159 -17.09 -0.77 -13.94
N ASP A 160 -16.98 -2.06 -13.64
CA ASP A 160 -15.81 -2.86 -13.98
C ASP A 160 -16.18 -3.82 -15.12
N ALA A 161 -15.62 -3.58 -16.31
CA ALA A 161 -15.89 -4.37 -17.50
C ALA A 161 -15.42 -5.83 -17.38
N GLY A 162 -14.51 -6.13 -16.45
CA GLY A 162 -14.04 -7.51 -16.21
C GLY A 162 -15.01 -8.38 -15.43
N VAL A 163 -16.06 -7.81 -14.81
CA VAL A 163 -17.06 -8.55 -14.03
C VAL A 163 -18.41 -8.55 -14.74
N THR A 164 -18.66 -9.59 -15.53
CA THR A 164 -19.91 -9.73 -16.31
C THR A 164 -21.14 -10.05 -15.46
N ARG A 165 -20.96 -10.62 -14.26
CA ARG A 165 -22.04 -10.93 -13.33
C ARG A 165 -22.41 -9.72 -12.49
N TYR A 166 -23.71 -9.40 -12.40
CA TYR A 166 -24.20 -8.31 -11.55
C TYR A 166 -23.84 -8.51 -10.06
N ARG A 167 -22.97 -7.63 -9.55
CA ARG A 167 -22.47 -7.57 -8.18
C ARG A 167 -22.23 -6.09 -7.80
N PRO A 168 -23.24 -5.35 -7.33
CA PRO A 168 -23.06 -3.98 -6.92
C PRO A 168 -22.35 -3.90 -5.55
N HIS A 169 -21.51 -2.89 -5.37
CA HIS A 169 -20.89 -2.53 -4.09
C HIS A 169 -21.09 -1.05 -3.81
N THR A 170 -21.62 -0.72 -2.63
CA THR A 170 -21.91 0.66 -2.24
C THR A 170 -20.97 1.09 -1.13
N ILE A 171 -20.32 2.24 -1.31
CA ILE A 171 -19.37 2.84 -0.36
C ILE A 171 -19.91 4.20 0.05
N GLN A 172 -19.92 4.47 1.35
CA GLN A 172 -20.29 5.79 1.86
C GLN A 172 -19.03 6.62 2.08
N GLN A 173 -18.95 7.80 1.45
CA GLN A 173 -17.87 8.75 1.65
C GLN A 173 -18.13 9.57 2.92
N SER A 174 -17.10 9.68 3.77
CA SER A 174 -17.09 10.59 4.91
C SER A 174 -16.58 11.99 4.51
N GLY A 175 -17.13 13.03 5.13
CA GLY A 175 -16.76 14.44 4.87
C GLY A 175 -17.55 15.09 3.72
N THR A 176 -17.10 16.27 3.29
CA THR A 176 -17.76 17.04 2.24
C THR A 176 -17.63 16.34 0.90
N ALA A 177 -18.70 15.67 0.47
CA ALA A 177 -18.75 15.02 -0.82
C ALA A 177 -19.07 16.02 -1.93
N THR A 178 -18.33 15.92 -3.04
CA THR A 178 -18.64 16.56 -4.32
C THR A 178 -18.78 15.47 -5.38
N THR A 179 -19.47 15.78 -6.48
CA THR A 179 -19.59 14.84 -7.62
C THR A 179 -18.23 14.33 -8.08
N ASP A 180 -17.24 15.21 -8.18
CA ASP A 180 -15.89 14.86 -8.63
C ASP A 180 -15.15 13.99 -7.60
N SER A 181 -15.23 14.31 -6.30
CA SER A 181 -14.59 13.48 -5.27
C SER A 181 -15.19 12.08 -5.19
N CYS A 182 -16.52 11.96 -5.33
CA CYS A 182 -17.19 10.66 -5.32
C CYS A 182 -16.80 9.83 -6.56
N LYS A 183 -16.71 10.46 -7.74
CA LYS A 183 -16.27 9.80 -8.96
C LYS A 183 -14.81 9.33 -8.86
N SER A 184 -13.90 10.18 -8.40
CA SER A 184 -12.49 9.80 -8.19
C SER A 184 -12.35 8.65 -7.19
N ARG A 185 -13.18 8.62 -6.14
CA ARG A 185 -13.20 7.52 -5.17
C ARG A 185 -13.71 6.21 -5.80
N CYS A 186 -14.78 6.26 -6.59
CA CYS A 186 -15.27 5.09 -7.34
C CYS A 186 -14.19 4.50 -8.26
N GLU A 187 -13.53 5.36 -9.04
CA GLU A 187 -12.48 4.94 -9.97
C GLU A 187 -11.27 4.37 -9.24
N PHE A 188 -10.86 5.00 -8.14
CA PHE A 188 -9.75 4.53 -7.30
C PHE A 188 -10.05 3.13 -6.75
N GLU A 189 -11.23 2.92 -6.17
CA GLU A 189 -11.62 1.63 -5.61
C GLU A 189 -11.67 0.53 -6.68
N ALA A 190 -12.21 0.86 -7.87
CA ALA A 190 -12.26 -0.07 -9.00
C ALA A 190 -10.86 -0.45 -9.49
N ARG A 191 -9.96 0.53 -9.65
CA ARG A 191 -8.56 0.29 -10.06
C ARG A 191 -7.81 -0.53 -9.02
N GLN A 192 -7.91 -0.16 -7.74
CA GLN A 192 -7.22 -0.86 -6.66
C GLN A 192 -7.63 -2.33 -6.57
N ARG A 193 -8.94 -2.62 -6.64
CA ARG A 193 -9.44 -4.00 -6.60
C ARG A 193 -9.09 -4.80 -7.85
N ALA A 194 -9.06 -4.16 -9.01
CA ALA A 194 -8.59 -4.81 -10.24
C ALA A 194 -7.09 -5.14 -10.15
N ALA A 195 -6.29 -4.22 -9.62
CA ALA A 195 -4.85 -4.38 -9.47
C ALA A 195 -4.49 -5.46 -8.43
N LYS A 196 -5.23 -5.56 -7.32
CA LYS A 196 -5.11 -6.66 -6.35
C LYS A 196 -5.33 -8.05 -6.97
N THR A 197 -6.17 -8.19 -7.99
CA THR A 197 -6.37 -9.48 -8.67
C THR A 197 -5.15 -9.91 -9.49
N LEU A 198 -4.28 -8.98 -9.87
CA LEU A 198 -3.05 -9.23 -10.61
C LEU A 198 -1.83 -9.45 -9.70
N GLU A 199 -2.02 -9.39 -8.38
CA GLU A 199 -0.94 -9.72 -7.45
C GLU A 199 -0.48 -11.16 -7.64
N THR A 200 0.83 -11.31 -7.74
CA THR A 200 1.50 -12.59 -7.99
C THR A 200 2.74 -12.68 -7.13
N THR A 201 2.94 -13.83 -6.50
CA THR A 201 4.11 -14.10 -5.67
C THR A 201 5.04 -15.04 -6.40
N TYR A 202 6.26 -14.58 -6.68
CA TYR A 202 7.30 -15.38 -7.32
C TYR A 202 8.36 -15.79 -6.32
N THR A 203 8.77 -17.05 -6.35
CA THR A 203 9.93 -17.53 -5.58
C THR A 203 11.15 -17.61 -6.47
N VAL A 204 12.26 -17.00 -6.04
CA VAL A 204 13.55 -17.02 -6.75
C VAL A 204 14.66 -17.57 -5.85
N GLN A 205 15.71 -18.08 -6.48
CA GLN A 205 16.90 -18.57 -5.78
C GLN A 205 17.77 -17.41 -5.28
N GLY A 206 18.16 -17.45 -4.01
CA GLY A 206 19.05 -16.46 -3.40
C GLY A 206 18.37 -15.13 -3.07
N TRP A 207 19.05 -14.31 -2.27
CA TRP A 207 18.56 -13.00 -1.81
C TRP A 207 18.95 -11.83 -2.72
N ARG A 208 19.88 -12.07 -3.64
CA ARG A 208 20.48 -11.03 -4.48
C ARG A 208 20.03 -11.14 -5.92
N GLN A 209 19.92 -9.99 -6.55
CA GLN A 209 19.75 -9.80 -7.98
C GLN A 209 21.05 -10.14 -8.72
N GLY A 210 21.00 -10.21 -10.05
CA GLY A 210 22.15 -10.50 -10.91
C GLY A 210 23.29 -9.46 -10.81
N ASN A 211 23.00 -8.24 -10.34
CA ASN A 211 24.01 -7.21 -10.06
C ASN A 211 24.64 -7.33 -8.65
N GLY A 212 24.18 -8.28 -7.83
CA GLY A 212 24.64 -8.50 -6.46
C GLY A 212 23.90 -7.67 -5.39
N GLU A 213 22.98 -6.78 -5.75
CA GLU A 213 22.15 -6.05 -4.78
C GLU A 213 21.01 -6.93 -4.27
N LEU A 214 20.46 -6.63 -3.09
CA LEU A 214 19.30 -7.34 -2.57
C LEU A 214 18.03 -6.95 -3.35
N TRP A 215 17.08 -7.89 -3.45
CA TRP A 215 15.71 -7.58 -3.88
C TRP A 215 15.07 -6.60 -2.91
N LYS A 216 14.48 -5.48 -3.33
CA LYS A 216 13.87 -4.53 -2.39
C LYS A 216 12.41 -4.26 -2.75
N PRO A 217 11.56 -3.97 -1.75
CA PRO A 217 10.23 -3.45 -2.04
C PRO A 217 10.33 -2.12 -2.78
N ASN A 218 9.24 -1.73 -3.43
CA ASN A 218 9.11 -0.50 -4.21
C ASN A 218 10.06 -0.40 -5.44
N GLN A 219 10.55 -1.54 -5.94
CA GLN A 219 11.27 -1.62 -7.22
C GLN A 219 10.31 -2.01 -8.35
N ALA A 220 10.42 -1.36 -9.50
CA ALA A 220 9.77 -1.75 -10.74
C ALA A 220 10.58 -2.87 -11.40
N VAL A 221 9.93 -4.01 -11.63
CA VAL A 221 10.52 -5.23 -12.18
C VAL A 221 9.76 -5.64 -13.43
N VAL A 222 10.50 -6.06 -14.46
CA VAL A 222 9.91 -6.62 -15.67
C VAL A 222 9.62 -8.10 -15.41
N VAL A 223 8.40 -8.53 -15.71
CA VAL A 223 7.94 -9.90 -15.52
C VAL A 223 7.55 -10.49 -16.87
N TYR A 224 8.15 -11.62 -17.21
CA TYR A 224 7.78 -12.47 -18.33
C TYR A 224 7.30 -13.82 -17.78
N ASP A 225 6.00 -14.01 -17.80
CA ASP A 225 5.32 -15.21 -17.37
C ASP A 225 4.08 -15.44 -18.26
N PRO A 226 4.25 -16.15 -19.39
CA PRO A 226 3.18 -16.41 -20.32
C PRO A 226 2.08 -17.32 -19.74
N LEU A 227 2.35 -18.07 -18.65
CA LEU A 227 1.33 -18.89 -18.00
C LEU A 227 0.35 -18.03 -17.21
N ASN A 228 0.84 -16.96 -16.58
CA ASN A 228 -0.02 -15.99 -15.90
C ASN A 228 -0.58 -14.89 -16.81
N GLY A 229 -0.02 -14.75 -18.01
CA GLY A 229 -0.44 -13.75 -19.00
C GLY A 229 0.37 -12.46 -18.94
N PHE A 230 1.51 -12.47 -18.24
CA PHE A 230 2.45 -11.35 -18.22
C PHE A 230 3.43 -11.48 -19.37
N ASP A 231 3.33 -10.61 -20.37
CA ASP A 231 4.27 -10.55 -21.49
C ASP A 231 5.15 -9.30 -21.38
N ASN A 232 6.28 -9.44 -20.66
CA ASN A 232 7.23 -8.36 -20.42
C ASN A 232 6.60 -7.13 -19.75
N GLU A 233 5.61 -7.35 -18.89
CA GLU A 233 4.93 -6.29 -18.16
C GLU A 233 5.81 -5.76 -17.04
N THR A 234 5.72 -4.46 -16.78
CA THR A 234 6.43 -3.84 -15.64
C THR A 234 5.49 -3.80 -14.44
N LEU A 235 5.84 -4.56 -13.41
CA LEU A 235 5.13 -4.61 -12.13
C LEU A 235 5.99 -3.97 -11.03
N VAL A 236 5.38 -3.63 -9.91
CA VAL A 236 6.07 -3.10 -8.72
C VAL A 236 6.15 -4.19 -7.67
N ILE A 237 7.31 -4.35 -7.06
CA ILE A 237 7.51 -5.24 -5.92
C ILE A 237 6.84 -4.63 -4.69
N ALA A 238 5.76 -5.25 -4.24
CA ALA A 238 5.01 -4.85 -3.05
C ALA A 238 5.66 -5.39 -1.76
N GLU A 239 6.14 -6.64 -1.78
CA GLU A 239 6.74 -7.29 -0.62
C GLU A 239 7.88 -8.21 -1.04
N VAL A 240 8.90 -8.30 -0.18
CA VAL A 240 10.03 -9.22 -0.34
C VAL A 240 10.23 -9.96 0.97
N THR A 241 10.15 -11.28 0.93
CA THR A 241 10.41 -12.16 2.07
C THR A 241 11.67 -12.97 1.79
N TYR A 242 12.69 -12.76 2.60
CA TYR A 242 13.91 -13.57 2.54
C TYR A 242 13.80 -14.73 3.52
N SER A 243 14.05 -15.94 3.03
CA SER A 243 14.11 -17.14 3.85
C SER A 243 15.43 -17.87 3.65
N GLN A 244 15.89 -18.52 4.72
CA GLN A 244 17.02 -19.44 4.67
C GLN A 244 16.68 -20.68 5.49
N ASP A 245 16.80 -21.83 4.86
CA ASP A 245 16.62 -23.14 5.46
C ASP A 245 17.82 -24.05 5.14
N ASN A 246 17.69 -25.34 5.47
CA ASN A 246 18.73 -26.33 5.16
C ASN A 246 18.92 -26.57 3.65
N ASN A 247 17.95 -26.19 2.82
CA ASN A 247 18.00 -26.34 1.36
C ASN A 247 18.60 -25.10 0.67
N GLY A 248 18.80 -24.00 1.40
CA GLY A 248 19.53 -22.83 0.96
C GLY A 248 18.79 -21.53 1.26
N THR A 249 19.02 -20.53 0.40
CA THR A 249 18.41 -19.19 0.52
C THR A 249 17.39 -19.00 -0.58
N LEU A 250 16.18 -18.60 -0.23
CA LEU A 250 15.09 -18.29 -1.15
C LEU A 250 14.59 -16.86 -0.91
N THR A 251 14.02 -16.28 -1.95
CA THR A 251 13.29 -15.00 -1.83
C THR A 251 11.93 -15.15 -2.46
N GLU A 252 10.89 -14.83 -1.69
CA GLU A 252 9.53 -14.67 -2.19
C GLU A 252 9.29 -13.19 -2.48
N ILE A 253 8.83 -12.89 -3.68
CA ILE A 253 8.65 -11.53 -4.19
C ILE A 253 7.19 -11.40 -4.62
N ARG A 254 6.40 -10.61 -3.87
CA ARG A 254 5.05 -10.25 -4.28
C ARG A 254 5.12 -9.05 -5.20
N VAL A 255 4.63 -9.22 -6.42
CA VAL A 255 4.56 -8.18 -7.45
C VAL A 255 3.10 -7.87 -7.77
N GLY A 256 2.83 -6.62 -8.14
CA GLY A 256 1.52 -6.19 -8.61
C GLY A 256 1.63 -4.91 -9.45
N PRO A 257 0.54 -4.47 -10.09
CA PRO A 257 0.51 -3.18 -10.77
C PRO A 257 0.81 -2.04 -9.79
N ALA A 258 1.36 -0.92 -10.28
CA ALA A 258 1.67 0.25 -9.44
C ALA A 258 0.42 0.86 -8.76
N ASP A 259 -0.77 0.55 -9.28
CA ASP A 259 -2.06 1.01 -8.79
C ASP A 259 -2.70 0.07 -7.74
N ALA A 260 -2.03 -1.03 -7.35
CA ALA A 260 -2.51 -2.02 -6.37
C ALA A 260 -2.44 -1.53 -4.91
#